data_AF-A0AAN7SXF4-F1
#
_entry.id   AF-A0AAN7SXF4-F1
#
_cell.length_a   1.000
_cell.length_b   1.000
_cell.length_c   1.000
_cell.angle_alpha   90.00
_cell.angle_beta   90.00
_cell.angle_gamma   90.00
#
_symmetry.space_group_name_H-M   'P 1'
#
loop_
_entity.id
_entity.type
_entity.pdbx_description
1 polymer ?
#
loop_
_entity_poly.entity_id
_entity_poly.type
_entity_poly.pdbx_seq_one_letter_code
_entity_poly.pdbx_strand_id
1 'polypeptide(L)'
;MFAAKRLGKELQKARQKLPPGITLVKAEDLKTWEVDIKVLDSNPIYANQTYRLVFIFSQNYPIEPPEVTFLYVPANTQSSSSSSTALQLQSQTIDLTSEDPKPQSQADNGHRPIPIHPHIYSNGIICLDLLGTAGWSPVQSVESVCMSLQSMLTGNTKNERPEGDREFCASMGPRGKDGWSSKGGWGRRGLKDVRFTYEDDTV
;
A
#
# COMPACT_ATOMS: atom_id res chain seq x y z
N MET A 1 15.82 -21.53 9.08
CA MET A 1 14.65 -20.64 8.88
C MET A 1 14.15 -20.75 7.45
N PHE A 2 13.04 -21.44 7.21
CA PHE A 2 12.44 -21.59 5.86
C PHE A 2 11.91 -20.25 5.32
N ALA A 3 11.27 -19.45 6.19
CA ALA A 3 10.77 -18.11 5.86
C ALA A 3 11.85 -17.19 5.27
N ALA A 4 13.01 -17.07 5.94
CA ALA A 4 14.10 -16.23 5.47
C ALA A 4 14.66 -16.65 4.10
N LYS A 5 14.78 -17.96 3.85
CA LYS A 5 15.20 -18.48 2.53
C LYS A 5 14.17 -18.15 1.44
N ARG A 6 12.88 -18.28 1.76
CA ARG A 6 11.78 -17.95 0.86
C ARG A 6 11.76 -16.45 0.52
N LEU A 7 11.75 -15.60 1.54
CA LEU A 7 11.74 -14.14 1.40
C LEU A 7 13.00 -13.62 0.72
N GLY A 8 14.16 -14.22 0.96
CA GLY A 8 15.39 -13.86 0.24
C GLY A 8 15.27 -14.07 -1.27
N LYS A 9 14.66 -15.20 -1.70
CA LYS A 9 14.41 -15.46 -3.12
C LYS A 9 13.37 -14.51 -3.71
N GLU A 10 12.31 -14.19 -2.97
CA GLU A 10 11.29 -13.23 -3.42
C GLU A 10 11.85 -11.81 -3.51
N LEU A 11 12.68 -11.40 -2.56
CA LEU A 11 13.32 -10.08 -2.57
C LEU A 11 14.24 -9.93 -3.78
N GLN A 12 15.00 -10.99 -4.10
CA GLN A 12 15.85 -10.99 -5.28
C GLN A 12 15.03 -10.85 -6.57
N LYS A 13 13.90 -11.57 -6.67
CA LYS A 13 12.97 -11.42 -7.81
C LYS A 13 12.37 -10.03 -7.88
N ALA A 14 11.88 -9.49 -6.77
CA ALA A 14 11.29 -8.17 -6.69
C ALA A 14 12.27 -7.04 -7.03
N ARG A 15 13.58 -7.21 -6.75
CA ARG A 15 14.61 -6.25 -7.17
C ARG A 15 14.96 -6.34 -8.65
N GLN A 16 14.75 -7.50 -9.29
CA GLN A 16 15.13 -7.73 -10.68
C GLN A 16 13.99 -7.44 -11.67
N LYS A 17 12.80 -7.97 -11.39
CA LYS A 17 11.66 -7.92 -12.30
C LYS A 17 10.37 -7.85 -11.50
N LEU A 18 9.79 -6.65 -11.46
CA LEU A 18 8.41 -6.44 -11.03
C LEU A 18 7.53 -6.13 -12.25
N PRO A 19 6.24 -6.46 -12.20
CA PRO A 19 5.29 -6.04 -13.20
C PRO A 19 5.21 -4.51 -13.27
N PRO A 20 4.81 -3.95 -14.42
CA PRO A 20 4.74 -2.51 -14.58
C PRO A 20 3.71 -1.90 -13.61
N GLY A 21 4.04 -0.74 -13.06
CA GLY A 21 3.22 -0.08 -12.05
C GLY A 21 3.40 -0.61 -10.63
N ILE A 22 4.23 -1.64 -10.42
CA ILE A 22 4.59 -2.13 -9.08
C ILE A 22 6.07 -1.85 -8.84
N THR A 23 6.40 -1.13 -7.76
CA THR A 23 7.79 -0.75 -7.44
C THR A 23 8.10 -1.04 -5.98
N LEU A 24 9.19 -1.76 -5.73
CA LEU A 24 9.67 -1.99 -4.36
C LEU A 24 10.35 -0.72 -3.83
N VAL A 25 9.80 -0.15 -2.76
CA VAL A 25 10.29 1.10 -2.15
C VAL A 25 11.29 0.79 -1.04
N LYS A 26 10.90 -0.07 -0.10
CA LYS A 26 11.70 -0.40 1.08
C LYS A 26 11.62 -1.88 1.37
N ALA A 27 12.78 -2.51 1.54
CA ALA A 27 12.89 -3.92 1.94
C ALA A 27 14.29 -4.17 2.52
N GLU A 28 14.62 -3.42 3.56
CA GLU A 28 15.90 -3.54 4.30
C GLU A 28 15.92 -4.84 5.12
N ASP A 29 14.77 -5.20 5.70
CA ASP A 29 14.60 -6.42 6.50
C ASP A 29 13.70 -7.44 5.80
N LEU A 30 13.80 -8.71 6.21
CA LEU A 30 12.88 -9.78 5.82
C LEU A 30 11.59 -9.80 6.65
N LYS A 31 11.23 -8.67 7.28
CA LYS A 31 10.05 -8.54 8.14
C LYS A 31 9.00 -7.60 7.58
N THR A 32 9.43 -6.48 7.00
CA THR A 32 8.52 -5.44 6.54
C THR A 32 8.98 -4.89 5.21
N TRP A 33 8.14 -5.00 4.18
CA TRP A 33 8.41 -4.43 2.86
C TRP A 33 7.36 -3.38 2.51
N GLU A 34 7.81 -2.31 1.87
CA GLU A 34 6.96 -1.27 1.29
C GLU A 34 7.01 -1.36 -0.22
N VAL A 35 5.84 -1.40 -0.84
CA VAL A 35 5.68 -1.53 -2.29
C VAL A 35 4.72 -0.46 -2.77
N ASP A 36 5.12 0.30 -3.77
CA ASP A 36 4.24 1.23 -4.47
C ASP A 36 3.51 0.52 -5.59
N ILE A 37 2.22 0.77 -5.70
CA ILE A 37 1.33 0.24 -6.74
C ILE A 37 0.63 1.40 -7.45
N LYS A 38 0.66 1.36 -8.79
CA LYS A 38 0.04 2.33 -9.69
C LYS A 38 -0.89 1.58 -10.63
N VAL A 39 -2.11 2.07 -10.77
CA VAL A 39 -3.07 1.60 -11.78
C VAL A 39 -2.62 2.16 -13.12
N LEU A 40 -2.29 1.28 -14.07
CA LEU A 40 -1.78 1.67 -15.39
C LEU A 40 -2.88 1.92 -16.41
N ASP A 41 -4.07 1.38 -16.15
CA ASP A 41 -5.20 1.49 -17.04
C ASP A 41 -5.85 2.88 -16.95
N SER A 42 -6.66 3.20 -17.96
CA SER A 42 -7.43 4.45 -18.03
C SER A 42 -8.64 4.46 -17.08
N ASN A 43 -8.53 3.84 -15.90
CA ASN A 43 -9.57 3.94 -14.89
C ASN A 43 -9.53 5.34 -14.26
N PRO A 44 -10.58 6.17 -14.44
CA PRO A 44 -10.57 7.56 -13.99
C PRO A 44 -10.52 7.70 -12.46
N ILE A 45 -10.91 6.67 -11.70
CA ILE A 45 -10.96 6.71 -10.23
C ILE A 45 -9.53 6.76 -9.64
N TYR A 46 -8.60 6.04 -10.26
CA TYR A 46 -7.24 5.84 -9.75
C TYR A 46 -6.16 6.39 -10.70
N ALA A 47 -6.57 7.12 -11.74
CA ALA A 47 -5.67 7.66 -12.74
C ALA A 47 -4.57 8.50 -12.10
N ASN A 48 -3.32 8.21 -12.48
CA ASN A 48 -2.11 8.91 -12.02
C ASN A 48 -1.86 8.88 -10.50
N GLN A 49 -2.56 8.03 -9.75
CA GLN A 49 -2.33 7.86 -8.33
C GLN A 49 -1.41 6.68 -8.06
N THR A 50 -0.51 6.87 -7.10
CA THR A 50 0.35 5.81 -6.57
C THR A 50 -0.06 5.55 -5.13
N TYR A 51 -0.26 4.28 -4.80
CA TYR A 51 -0.63 3.84 -3.46
C TYR A 51 0.53 3.07 -2.85
N ARG A 52 0.72 3.20 -1.53
CA ARG A 52 1.71 2.41 -0.81
C ARG A 52 1.07 1.21 -0.14
N LEU A 53 1.66 0.05 -0.34
CA LEU A 53 1.37 -1.18 0.40
C LEU A 53 2.49 -1.45 1.38
N VAL A 54 2.13 -1.95 2.55
CA VAL A 54 3.06 -2.49 3.55
C VAL A 54 2.75 -3.96 3.74
N PHE A 55 3.76 -4.79 3.54
CA PHE A 55 3.77 -6.21 3.81
C PHE A 55 4.49 -6.46 5.12
N ILE A 56 3.85 -7.17 6.05
CA ILE A 56 4.48 -7.61 7.29
C ILE A 56 4.47 -9.14 7.31
N PHE A 57 5.66 -9.74 7.34
CA PHE A 57 5.84 -11.18 7.27
C PHE A 57 5.93 -11.78 8.68
N SER A 58 5.17 -12.84 8.93
CA SER A 58 5.31 -13.64 10.14
C SER A 58 6.50 -14.62 10.02
N GLN A 59 6.94 -15.18 11.14
CA GLN A 59 7.96 -16.23 11.13
C GLN A 59 7.50 -17.52 10.43
N ASN A 60 6.18 -17.68 10.28
CA ASN A 60 5.53 -18.83 9.68
C ASN A 60 5.29 -18.65 8.17
N TYR A 61 5.65 -17.50 7.59
CA TYR A 61 5.58 -17.28 6.15
C TYR A 61 6.43 -18.34 5.40
N PRO A 62 5.95 -18.93 4.30
CA PRO A 62 4.71 -18.65 3.56
C PRO A 62 3.50 -19.51 3.97
N ILE A 63 3.58 -20.27 5.06
CA ILE A 63 2.44 -21.08 5.53
C ILE A 63 1.29 -20.18 5.97
N GLU A 64 1.63 -19.11 6.69
CA GLU A 64 0.70 -18.02 6.98
C GLU A 64 0.81 -16.89 5.93
N PRO A 65 -0.31 -16.24 5.60
CA PRO A 65 -0.29 -15.02 4.78
C PRO A 65 0.50 -13.90 5.49
N PRO A 66 1.13 -13.01 4.70
CA PRO A 66 1.62 -11.76 5.23
C PRO A 66 0.44 -10.83 5.56
N GLU A 67 0.62 -9.94 6.54
CA GLU A 67 -0.32 -8.84 6.73
C GLU A 67 -0.05 -7.80 5.64
N VAL A 68 -1.07 -7.48 4.85
CA VAL A 68 -0.97 -6.50 3.74
C VAL A 68 -1.99 -5.41 3.96
N THR A 69 -1.52 -4.17 3.89
CA THR A 69 -2.34 -2.98 4.16
C THR A 69 -1.87 -1.83 3.29
N PHE A 70 -2.81 -0.98 2.89
CA PHE A 70 -2.48 0.32 2.32
C PHE A 70 -1.98 1.27 3.42
N LEU A 71 -0.93 2.02 3.13
CA LEU A 71 -0.35 3.00 4.02
C LEU A 71 -0.56 4.40 3.45
N TYR A 72 -1.14 5.27 4.27
CA TYR A 72 -1.22 6.69 3.98
C TYR A 72 0.16 7.33 4.16
N VAL A 73 0.73 7.87 3.08
CA VAL A 73 1.94 8.71 3.14
C VAL A 73 1.52 10.16 2.89
N PRO A 74 1.66 11.07 3.87
CA PRO A 74 1.42 12.48 3.62
C PRO A 74 2.45 13.02 2.62
N ALA A 75 2.06 14.02 1.82
CA ALA A 75 3.04 14.78 1.03
C ALA A 75 4.14 15.27 1.98
N ASN A 76 5.40 15.08 1.63
CA ASN A 76 6.50 15.56 2.46
C ASN A 76 6.52 17.09 2.38
N THR A 77 5.76 17.76 3.25
CA THR A 77 5.90 19.20 3.46
C THR A 77 7.27 19.38 4.08
N GLN A 78 8.26 19.79 3.29
CA GLN A 78 9.53 20.29 3.82
C GLN A 78 9.23 21.18 5.02
N SER A 79 9.78 20.81 6.16
CA SER A 79 9.68 21.55 7.42
C SER A 79 10.09 23.01 7.20
N SER A 80 9.16 23.96 7.40
CA SER A 80 9.52 25.35 7.65
C SER A 80 8.61 25.96 8.73
N SER A 81 8.91 25.63 9.98
CA SER A 81 8.62 26.53 11.09
C SER A 81 9.71 27.62 11.13
N SER A 82 9.35 28.87 10.80
CA SER A 82 9.83 30.16 11.36
C SER A 82 9.80 31.31 10.33
N SER A 83 8.84 32.23 10.51
CA SER A 83 9.01 33.69 10.60
C SER A 83 9.82 34.49 9.55
N SER A 84 9.12 35.48 8.99
CA SER A 84 9.58 36.86 8.74
C SER A 84 10.34 37.20 7.45
N THR A 85 9.66 38.03 6.64
CA THR A 85 10.18 39.24 5.97
C THR A 85 11.24 39.07 4.88
N ALA A 86 10.82 39.22 3.62
CA ALA A 86 11.39 40.21 2.68
C ALA A 86 10.66 40.16 1.33
N LEU A 87 9.98 41.25 1.01
CA LEU A 87 9.70 41.64 -0.37
C LEU A 87 11.03 41.90 -1.06
N GLN A 88 11.29 41.30 -2.23
CA GLN A 88 12.16 41.91 -3.23
C GLN A 88 11.73 41.46 -4.64
N LEU A 89 11.36 42.46 -5.44
CA LEU A 89 11.01 42.41 -6.86
C LEU A 89 12.25 42.22 -7.76
N GLN A 90 11.95 41.93 -9.04
CA GLN A 90 12.79 42.04 -10.27
C GLN A 90 13.73 40.85 -10.54
N SER A 91 13.92 40.34 -11.76
CA SER A 91 13.46 40.73 -13.11
C SER A 91 13.74 39.57 -14.09
N GLN A 92 13.00 39.58 -15.20
CA GLN A 92 13.09 38.73 -16.39
C GLN A 92 14.50 38.56 -16.97
N THR A 93 14.81 37.36 -17.46
CA THR A 93 15.44 37.13 -18.77
C THR A 93 14.93 35.80 -19.35
N ILE A 94 14.60 35.83 -20.64
CA ILE A 94 14.06 34.74 -21.45
C ILE A 94 15.27 34.17 -22.20
N ASP A 95 15.56 32.88 -22.05
CA ASP A 95 16.55 32.19 -22.89
C ASP A 95 15.89 30.96 -23.53
N LEU A 96 15.75 31.06 -24.86
CA LEU A 96 15.24 30.04 -25.76
C LEU A 96 16.44 29.23 -26.26
N THR A 97 16.76 28.13 -25.58
CA THR A 97 17.56 27.04 -26.16
C THR A 97 16.80 25.73 -25.98
N SER A 98 16.33 25.21 -27.11
CA SER A 98 15.70 23.91 -27.26
C SER A 98 16.69 22.80 -26.95
N GLU A 99 16.65 22.28 -25.72
CA GLU A 99 17.14 20.95 -25.39
C GLU A 99 15.95 20.00 -25.32
N ASP A 100 16.05 18.86 -26.02
CA ASP A 100 15.16 17.71 -25.90
C ASP A 100 14.79 17.44 -24.42
N PRO A 101 13.51 17.51 -24.02
CA PRO A 101 13.12 17.03 -22.71
C PRO A 101 13.10 15.50 -22.77
N LYS A 102 14.23 14.90 -22.37
CA LYS A 102 14.26 13.57 -21.75
C LYS A 102 13.05 13.47 -20.82
N PRO A 103 12.23 12.40 -20.86
CA PRO A 103 10.98 12.35 -20.09
C PRO A 103 11.28 12.62 -18.62
N GLN A 104 11.00 13.85 -18.20
CA GLN A 104 11.21 14.32 -16.85
C GLN A 104 10.26 13.49 -16.01
N SER A 105 10.81 12.55 -15.25
CA SER A 105 10.10 11.82 -14.21
C SER A 105 9.45 12.86 -13.31
N GLN A 106 8.14 13.07 -13.50
CA GLN A 106 7.33 13.94 -12.68
C GLN A 106 7.69 13.64 -11.22
N ALA A 107 8.20 14.65 -10.52
CA ALA A 107 8.44 14.56 -9.10
C ALA A 107 7.09 14.29 -8.44
N ASP A 108 6.81 13.01 -8.21
CA ASP A 108 5.64 12.55 -7.47
C ASP A 108 5.66 13.26 -6.12
N ASN A 109 4.59 13.99 -5.78
CA ASN A 109 4.50 14.81 -4.57
C ASN A 109 4.64 14.01 -3.24
N GLY A 110 5.02 12.73 -3.33
CA GLY A 110 5.21 11.80 -2.22
C GLY A 110 3.91 11.42 -1.52
N HIS A 111 2.80 12.03 -1.90
CA HIS A 111 1.48 11.80 -1.34
C HIS A 111 0.90 10.50 -1.86
N ARG A 112 0.67 9.56 -0.93
CA ARG A 112 0.09 8.25 -1.24
C ARG A 112 -1.16 8.09 -0.38
N PRO A 113 -2.35 8.41 -0.91
CA PRO A 113 -3.58 8.23 -0.17
C PRO A 113 -3.91 6.74 -0.01
N ILE A 114 -4.93 6.42 0.77
CA ILE A 114 -5.51 5.07 0.79
C ILE A 114 -6.59 5.05 -0.29
N PRO A 115 -6.55 4.11 -1.26
CA PRO A 115 -7.56 4.02 -2.30
C PRO A 115 -8.94 3.75 -1.68
N ILE A 116 -9.96 4.44 -2.18
CA ILE A 116 -11.35 4.17 -1.82
C ILE A 116 -11.83 3.03 -2.70
N HIS A 117 -12.24 1.92 -2.10
CA HIS A 117 -12.66 0.71 -2.81
C HIS A 117 -13.62 -0.10 -1.90
N PRO A 118 -14.60 -0.83 -2.47
CA PRO A 118 -15.53 -1.68 -1.70
C PRO A 118 -14.88 -2.76 -0.82
N HIS A 119 -13.58 -3.01 -0.98
CA HIS A 119 -12.79 -4.00 -0.24
C HIS A 119 -11.63 -3.37 0.55
N ILE A 120 -11.55 -2.03 0.61
CA ILE A 120 -10.45 -1.31 1.26
C ILE A 120 -11.01 -0.34 2.30
N TYR A 121 -10.71 -0.63 3.56
CA TYR A 121 -11.09 0.19 4.69
C TYR A 121 -10.29 1.48 4.78
N SER A 122 -10.80 2.49 5.48
CA SER A 122 -10.18 3.81 5.64
C SER A 122 -8.86 3.77 6.41
N ASN A 123 -8.65 2.75 7.24
CA ASN A 123 -7.36 2.47 7.88
C ASN A 123 -6.38 1.68 6.98
N GLY A 124 -6.77 1.36 5.74
CA GLY A 124 -5.96 0.68 4.75
C GLY A 124 -5.99 -0.84 4.84
N ILE A 125 -6.82 -1.41 5.72
CA ILE A 125 -7.06 -2.86 5.75
C ILE A 125 -7.75 -3.30 4.46
N ILE A 126 -7.35 -4.45 3.95
CA ILE A 126 -7.88 -5.03 2.73
C ILE A 126 -8.71 -6.26 3.11
N CYS A 127 -9.99 -6.24 2.74
CA CYS A 127 -10.89 -7.36 2.88
C CYS A 127 -10.74 -8.24 1.63
N LEU A 128 -9.94 -9.30 1.64
CA LEU A 128 -9.78 -10.15 0.45
C LEU A 128 -9.41 -11.57 0.85
N ASP A 129 -10.12 -12.55 0.28
CA ASP A 129 -9.95 -13.96 0.65
C ASP A 129 -8.54 -14.48 0.43
N LEU A 130 -7.85 -13.96 -0.59
CA LEU A 130 -6.43 -14.26 -0.86
C LEU A 130 -5.54 -14.01 0.36
N LEU A 131 -5.84 -12.99 1.16
CA LEU A 131 -5.09 -12.62 2.36
C LEU A 131 -5.68 -13.26 3.63
N GLY A 132 -6.84 -13.90 3.52
CA GLY A 132 -7.48 -14.67 4.58
C GLY A 132 -6.88 -16.07 4.72
N THR A 133 -7.11 -16.69 5.87
CA THR A 133 -6.65 -18.07 6.14
C THR A 133 -7.30 -19.11 5.22
N ALA A 134 -8.48 -18.83 4.68
CA ALA A 134 -9.21 -19.73 3.79
C ALA A 134 -8.71 -19.68 2.33
N GLY A 135 -8.33 -18.50 1.82
CA GLY A 135 -7.91 -18.32 0.43
C GLY A 135 -6.40 -18.20 0.23
N TRP A 136 -5.61 -18.01 1.29
CA TRP A 136 -4.16 -17.99 1.19
C TRP A 136 -3.59 -19.37 0.88
N SER A 137 -2.63 -19.41 -0.03
CA SER A 137 -1.84 -20.60 -0.31
C SER A 137 -0.34 -20.27 -0.30
N PRO A 138 0.52 -21.13 0.26
CA PRO A 138 1.97 -20.91 0.27
C PRO A 138 2.62 -20.79 -1.12
N VAL A 139 1.87 -21.12 -2.19
CA VAL A 139 2.30 -20.89 -3.58
C VAL A 139 2.32 -19.40 -3.94
N GLN A 140 1.54 -18.57 -3.25
CA GLN A 140 1.45 -17.13 -3.49
C GLN A 140 2.72 -16.42 -3.04
N SER A 141 3.08 -15.34 -3.75
CA SER A 141 4.25 -14.50 -3.50
C SER A 141 3.84 -13.04 -3.32
N VAL A 142 4.76 -12.19 -2.87
CA VAL A 142 4.53 -10.73 -2.82
C VAL A 142 4.13 -10.18 -4.19
N GLU A 143 4.78 -10.68 -5.25
CA GLU A 143 4.49 -10.29 -6.63
C GLU A 143 3.06 -10.65 -7.04
N SER A 144 2.62 -11.90 -6.80
CA SER A 144 1.26 -12.32 -7.18
C SER A 144 0.19 -11.57 -6.39
N VAL A 145 0.44 -11.29 -5.11
CA VAL A 145 -0.46 -10.46 -4.28
C VAL A 145 -0.57 -9.04 -4.84
N CYS A 146 0.56 -8.39 -5.17
CA CYS A 146 0.53 -7.06 -5.76
C CYS A 146 -0.21 -7.03 -7.11
N MET A 147 -0.01 -8.05 -7.96
CA MET A 147 -0.75 -8.17 -9.22
C MET A 147 -2.26 -8.33 -9.00
N SER A 148 -2.67 -9.16 -8.04
CA SER A 148 -4.09 -9.33 -7.69
C SER A 148 -4.70 -8.02 -7.19
N LEU A 149 -3.99 -7.27 -6.34
CA LEU A 149 -4.45 -5.96 -5.86
C LEU A 149 -4.51 -4.92 -6.99
N GLN A 150 -3.55 -4.94 -7.92
CA GLN A 150 -3.56 -4.05 -9.09
C GLN A 150 -4.78 -4.33 -9.97
N SER A 151 -5.03 -5.61 -10.26
CA SER A 151 -6.20 -6.03 -11.04
C SER A 151 -7.51 -5.69 -10.35
N MET A 152 -7.59 -5.83 -9.02
CA MET A 152 -8.76 -5.44 -8.23
C MET A 152 -9.03 -3.93 -8.39
N LEU A 153 -8.01 -3.09 -8.24
CA LEU A 153 -8.15 -1.64 -8.43
C LEU A 153 -8.51 -1.27 -9.88
N THR A 154 -7.87 -1.90 -10.87
CA THR A 154 -8.20 -1.67 -12.28
C THR A 154 -9.67 -1.96 -12.58
N GLY A 155 -10.19 -3.07 -12.06
CA GLY A 155 -11.57 -3.52 -12.33
C GLY A 155 -12.66 -2.74 -11.58
N ASN A 156 -12.30 -1.83 -10.68
CA ASN A 156 -13.28 -1.11 -9.88
C ASN A 156 -14.00 -0.01 -10.67
N THR A 157 -15.32 0.04 -10.52
CA THR A 157 -16.18 1.08 -11.13
C THR A 157 -16.83 1.98 -10.09
N LYS A 158 -16.68 1.68 -8.79
CA LYS A 158 -17.38 2.37 -7.69
C LYS A 158 -16.42 3.00 -6.70
N ASN A 159 -16.57 4.29 -6.45
CA ASN A 159 -15.75 5.02 -5.48
C ASN A 159 -16.39 5.00 -4.08
N GLU A 160 -16.64 3.80 -3.53
CA GLU A 160 -17.29 3.61 -2.23
C GLU A 160 -16.41 2.79 -1.27
N ARG A 161 -16.68 2.93 0.03
CA ARG A 161 -16.02 2.16 1.10
C ARG A 161 -16.83 0.89 1.41
N PRO A 162 -16.22 -0.13 2.04
CA PRO A 162 -16.97 -1.27 2.55
C PRO A 162 -18.04 -0.83 3.55
N GLU A 163 -19.12 -1.59 3.63
CA GLU A 163 -20.14 -1.38 4.67
C GLU A 163 -19.54 -1.57 6.06
N GLY A 164 -19.94 -0.73 7.01
CA GLY A 164 -19.38 -0.76 8.37
C GLY A 164 -17.94 -0.25 8.49
N ASP A 165 -17.41 0.49 7.50
CA ASP A 165 -16.02 0.98 7.52
C ASP A 165 -15.67 1.73 8.82
N ARG A 166 -16.57 2.60 9.28
CA ARG A 166 -16.35 3.42 10.47
C ARG A 166 -16.33 2.58 11.73
N GLU A 167 -17.29 1.67 11.87
CA GLU A 167 -17.43 0.76 13.01
C GLU A 167 -16.24 -0.19 13.07
N PHE A 168 -15.85 -0.76 11.93
CA PHE A 168 -14.70 -1.64 11.81
C PHE A 168 -13.43 -0.89 12.19
N CYS A 169 -13.17 0.27 11.57
CA CYS A 169 -11.99 1.08 11.84
C CYS A 169 -11.95 1.63 13.28
N ALA A 170 -13.09 1.88 13.93
CA ALA A 170 -13.14 2.29 15.33
C ALA A 170 -12.91 1.12 16.30
N SER A 171 -13.40 -0.07 15.94
CA SER A 171 -13.16 -1.30 16.71
C SER A 171 -11.69 -1.74 16.64
N MET A 172 -11.03 -1.30 15.58
CA MET A 172 -9.61 -1.42 15.36
C MET A 172 -8.94 -0.20 16.06
N GLY A 173 -8.26 -0.38 17.20
CA GLY A 173 -7.36 0.61 17.84
C GLY A 173 -6.25 1.27 16.97
N PRO A 174 -5.12 1.74 17.52
CA PRO A 174 -4.07 2.34 16.71
C PRO A 174 -3.17 1.27 16.08
N ARG A 175 -2.79 1.45 14.81
CA ARG A 175 -1.76 0.61 14.15
C ARG A 175 -0.39 0.90 14.79
N GLY A 176 0.26 -0.14 15.29
CA GLY A 176 1.63 -0.06 15.82
C GLY A 176 2.69 -0.11 14.72
N LYS A 177 3.95 0.11 15.10
CA LYS A 177 5.12 0.01 14.19
C LYS A 177 5.24 -1.36 13.51
N ASP A 178 4.89 -2.42 14.24
CA ASP A 178 4.94 -3.81 13.78
C ASP A 178 3.60 -4.26 13.18
N GLY A 179 2.74 -3.32 12.80
CA GLY A 179 1.37 -3.58 12.37
C GLY A 179 0.41 -3.72 13.54
N TRP A 180 -0.58 -4.59 13.36
CA TRP A 180 -1.65 -4.76 14.33
C TRP A 180 -1.35 -5.90 15.30
N SER A 181 -0.36 -5.69 16.15
CA SER A 181 0.11 -6.75 17.05
C SER A 181 -0.91 -7.05 18.15
N SER A 182 -1.32 -8.31 18.26
CA SER A 182 -2.14 -8.87 19.35
C SER A 182 -1.38 -8.93 20.71
N LYS A 183 -0.15 -8.38 20.81
CA LYS A 183 0.65 -8.38 22.04
C LYS A 183 0.19 -7.30 23.03
N GLY A 184 -1.00 -7.49 23.58
CA GLY A 184 -1.46 -6.85 24.80
C GLY A 184 -2.50 -7.77 25.40
N GLY A 185 -2.14 -8.48 26.48
CA GLY A 185 -3.08 -9.28 27.25
C GLY A 185 -4.32 -8.45 27.54
N TRP A 186 -5.49 -9.10 27.44
CA TRP A 186 -6.83 -8.51 27.60
C TRP A 186 -7.35 -7.75 26.36
N GLY A 187 -7.80 -8.52 25.34
CA GLY A 187 -8.94 -8.12 24.50
C GLY A 187 -8.68 -7.29 23.24
N ARG A 188 -7.44 -7.08 22.80
CA ARG A 188 -7.18 -6.41 21.50
C ARG A 188 -7.08 -7.42 20.36
N ARG A 189 -8.07 -7.41 19.46
CA ARG A 189 -8.08 -8.22 18.22
C ARG A 189 -6.90 -7.81 17.32
N GLY A 190 -6.04 -8.77 16.97
CA GLY A 190 -5.05 -8.67 15.91
C GLY A 190 -5.73 -8.55 14.54
N LEU A 191 -5.04 -8.04 13.51
CA LEU A 191 -5.57 -8.12 12.13
C LEU A 191 -5.88 -9.59 11.74
N LYS A 192 -5.11 -10.53 12.27
CA LYS A 192 -5.30 -11.97 12.12
C LYS A 192 -6.54 -12.53 12.83
N ASP A 193 -7.02 -11.85 13.87
CA ASP A 193 -8.23 -12.23 14.61
C ASP A 193 -9.49 -11.63 13.98
N VAL A 194 -9.33 -10.77 12.96
CA VAL A 194 -10.45 -10.23 12.18
C VAL A 194 -10.92 -11.31 11.22
N ARG A 195 -12.12 -11.84 11.49
CA ARG A 195 -12.86 -12.61 10.50
C ARG A 195 -13.59 -11.62 9.60
N PHE A 196 -13.11 -11.49 8.37
CA PHE A 196 -13.85 -10.81 7.32
C PHE A 196 -15.02 -11.72 6.93
N THR A 197 -16.18 -11.51 7.55
CA THR A 197 -17.41 -12.17 7.12
C THR A 197 -17.89 -11.42 5.89
N TYR A 198 -17.59 -11.97 4.70
CA TYR A 198 -18.49 -11.78 3.59
C TYR A 198 -19.76 -12.55 3.98
N GLU A 199 -20.88 -11.84 4.17
CA GLU A 199 -22.16 -12.50 4.20
C GLU A 199 -22.35 -13.16 2.83
N ASP A 200 -22.15 -14.47 2.78
CA ASP A 200 -22.52 -15.36 1.69
C ASP A 200 -24.05 -15.56 1.72
N ASP A 201 -24.81 -14.47 1.76
CA ASP A 201 -26.27 -14.46 1.78
C ASP A 201 -26.77 -13.74 0.54
N THR A 202 -26.62 -14.38 -0.62
CA THR A 202 -27.65 -14.43 -1.69
C THR A 202 -27.19 -15.35 -2.82
N VAL A 203 -27.50 -16.66 -2.73
CA VAL A 203 -28.18 -17.44 -3.78
C VAL A 203 -29.00 -18.54 -3.11
#